data_AF-A0A972BXC4-F1
#
_entry.id   AF-A0A972BXC4-F1
#
_cell.length_a   1.000
_cell.length_b   1.000
_cell.length_c   1.000
_cell.angle_alpha   90.00
_cell.angle_beta   90.00
_cell.angle_gamma   90.00
#
_symmetry.space_group_name_H-M   'P 1'
#
loop_
_entity.id
_entity.type
_entity.pdbx_description
1 polymer ?
#
loop_
_entity_poly.entity_id
_entity_poly.type
_entity_poly.pdbx_seq_one_letter_code
_entity_poly.pdbx_strand_id
1 'polypeptide(L)' 'MNLWNWLAYVYPLTLTTFLAVEATGIWFDTMHAGGNALMALFLTKRLLPRLVRFRERLYFEVVREVNLD' A
#
# COMPACT_ATOMS: atom_id res chain seq x y z
N MET A 1 -2.39 -2.12 -11.69
CA MET A 1 -2.41 -3.02 -12.88
C MET A 1 -3.07 -4.34 -12.52
N ASN A 2 -3.95 -4.80 -13.40
CA ASN A 2 -4.92 -5.87 -13.20
C ASN A 2 -4.55 -7.13 -14.02
N LEU A 3 -3.26 -7.46 -14.09
CA LEU A 3 -2.75 -8.61 -14.84
C LEU A 3 -3.39 -9.93 -14.39
N TRP A 4 -3.51 -10.13 -13.08
CA TRP A 4 -4.15 -11.32 -12.51
C TRP A 4 -5.61 -11.45 -12.96
N ASN A 5 -6.37 -10.35 -12.91
CA ASN A 5 -7.77 -10.32 -13.31
C ASN A 5 -7.94 -10.66 -14.80
N TRP A 6 -7.08 -10.09 -15.65
CA TRP A 6 -7.10 -10.38 -17.09
C TRP A 6 -6.82 -11.86 -17.36
N LEU A 7 -5.78 -12.43 -16.73
CA LEU A 7 -5.39 -13.83 -16.93
C LEU A 7 -6.42 -14.84 -16.42
N ALA A 8 -7.11 -14.53 -15.32
CA ALA A 8 -8.03 -15.46 -14.67
C ALA A 8 -9.45 -15.42 -15.23
N TYR A 9 -9.90 -14.27 -15.73
CA TYR A 9 -11.34 -14.05 -15.98
C TYR A 9 -11.70 -13.48 -17.36
N VAL A 10 -10.73 -13.04 -18.17
CA VAL A 10 -11.03 -12.32 -19.43
C VAL A 10 -10.39 -13.02 -20.63
N TYR A 11 -11.23 -13.63 -21.47
CA TYR A 11 -10.82 -14.35 -22.69
C TYR A 11 -11.52 -13.78 -23.93
N PRO A 12 -10.89 -13.88 -25.12
CA PRO A 12 -9.55 -14.44 -25.38
C PRO A 12 -8.43 -13.51 -24.89
N LEU A 13 -7.26 -14.09 -24.57
CA LEU A 13 -6.08 -13.35 -24.12
C LEU A 13 -5.43 -12.62 -25.30
N THR A 14 -5.89 -11.40 -25.55
CA THR A 14 -5.36 -10.52 -26.60
C THR A 14 -4.91 -9.20 -25.98
N LEU A 15 -4.03 -8.48 -26.69
CA LEU A 15 -3.60 -7.16 -26.23
C LEU A 15 -4.79 -6.20 -26.06
N THR A 16 -5.83 -6.34 -26.89
CA THR A 16 -7.06 -5.55 -26.79
C THR A 16 -7.80 -5.81 -25.48
N THR A 17 -8.00 -7.07 -25.10
CA THR A 17 -8.69 -7.39 -23.83
C THR A 17 -7.85 -6.99 -22.62
N PHE A 18 -6.52 -7.05 -22.72
CA PHE A 18 -5.61 -6.56 -21.68
C PHE A 18 -5.76 -5.05 -21.48
N LEU A 19 -5.65 -4.27 -22.56
CA LEU A 19 -5.78 -2.80 -22.50
C LEU A 19 -7.17 -2.37 -22.02
N ALA A 20 -8.23 -3.09 -22.41
CA ALA A 20 -9.58 -2.82 -21.92
C ALA A 20 -9.67 -3.01 -20.39
N VAL A 21 -9.11 -4.11 -19.85
CA VAL A 21 -9.09 -4.37 -18.40
C VAL A 21 -8.29 -3.31 -17.65
N GLU A 22 -7.11 -2.93 -18.15
CA GLU A 22 -6.32 -1.86 -17.53
C GLU A 22 -7.03 -0.50 -17.60
N ALA A 23 -7.70 -0.18 -18.71
CA ALA A 23 -8.43 1.07 -18.86
C ALA A 23 -9.58 1.22 -17.84
N THR A 24 -10.23 0.12 -17.43
CA THR A 24 -11.24 0.17 -16.36
C THR A 24 -10.65 0.59 -15.01
N GLY A 25 -9.35 0.36 -14.78
CA GLY A 25 -8.66 0.70 -13.54
C GLY A 25 -8.34 2.19 -13.39
N ILE A 26 -8.37 2.98 -14.47
CA ILE A 26 -7.91 4.39 -14.48
C ILE A 26 -8.60 5.23 -13.41
N TRP A 27 -9.91 5.07 -13.24
CA TRP A 27 -10.64 5.81 -12.20
C TRP A 27 -10.29 5.40 -10.80
N PHE A 28 -10.16 4.11 -10.55
CA PHE A 28 -9.75 3.64 -9.24
C PHE A 28 -8.32 4.12 -8.92
N ASP A 29 -7.39 4.02 -9.87
CA ASP A 29 -6.01 4.47 -9.71
C ASP A 29 -5.94 5.98 -9.47
N THR A 30 -6.73 6.77 -10.21
CA THR A 30 -6.81 8.23 -10.04
C THR A 30 -7.38 8.61 -8.68
N MET A 31 -8.48 7.97 -8.26
CA MET A 31 -9.08 8.21 -6.95
C MET A 31 -8.15 7.79 -5.81
N HIS A 32 -7.44 6.67 -5.96
CA HIS A 32 -6.49 6.19 -4.97
C HIS A 32 -5.29 7.14 -4.83
N ALA A 33 -4.70 7.54 -5.95
CA ALA A 33 -3.61 8.51 -5.96
C ALA A 33 -4.05 9.86 -5.37
N GLY A 34 -5.23 10.36 -5.76
CA GLY A 34 -5.83 11.57 -5.23
C GLY A 34 -6.09 11.48 -3.72
N GLY A 35 -6.66 10.37 -3.25
CA GLY A 35 -6.87 10.10 -1.82
C GLY A 35 -5.57 10.12 -1.03
N ASN A 36 -4.53 9.45 -1.53
CA ASN A 36 -3.21 9.45 -0.90
C ASN A 36 -2.61 10.86 -0.86
N ALA A 37 -2.74 11.65 -1.93
CA ALA A 37 -2.29 13.03 -1.95
C ALA A 37 -3.04 13.91 -0.93
N LEU A 38 -4.37 13.78 -0.86
CA LEU A 38 -5.19 14.50 0.12
C LEU A 38 -4.81 14.12 1.56
N MET A 39 -4.67 12.83 1.84
CA MET A 39 -4.20 12.36 3.15
C MET A 39 -2.80 12.91 3.46
N ALA A 40 -1.88 12.89 2.49
CA ALA A 40 -0.55 13.45 2.68
C ALA A 40 -0.59 14.97 2.98
N LEU A 41 -1.44 15.74 2.29
CA LEU A 41 -1.56 17.18 2.51
C LEU A 41 -2.19 17.53 3.86
N PHE A 42 -3.26 16.84 4.27
CA PHE A 42 -4.03 17.20 5.46
C PHE A 42 -3.59 16.46 6.72
N LEU A 43 -3.27 15.16 6.63
CA LEU A 43 -2.95 14.34 7.80
C LEU A 43 -1.48 14.42 8.20
N THR A 44 -0.53 14.56 7.26
CA THR A 44 0.92 14.49 7.58
C THR A 44 1.32 15.47 8.67
N LYS A 45 0.92 16.75 8.57
CA LYS A 45 1.28 17.77 9.57
C LYS A 45 0.81 17.44 10.99
N ARG A 46 -0.32 16.73 11.13
CA ARG A 46 -0.92 16.38 12.43
C ARG A 46 -0.50 14.99 12.92
N LEU A 47 -0.30 14.06 12.00
CA LEU A 47 -0.06 12.65 12.30
C LEU A 47 1.44 12.35 12.45
N LEU A 48 2.27 12.88 11.56
CA LEU A 48 3.70 12.58 11.53
C LEU A 48 4.42 12.92 12.84
N PRO A 49 4.23 14.11 13.48
CA PRO A 49 4.90 14.40 14.74
C PRO A 49 4.49 13.46 15.89
N ARG A 50 3.25 12.93 15.85
CA ARG A 50 2.76 11.97 16.84
C ARG A 50 3.39 10.60 16.62
N LEU A 51 3.43 10.12 15.38
CA LEU A 51 4.08 8.86 15.03
C LEU A 51 5.58 8.89 15.38
N VAL A 52 6.26 9.98 15.09
CA VAL A 52 7.68 10.18 15.47
C VAL A 52 7.84 10.10 16.99
N ARG A 53 6.98 10.77 17.76
CA ARG A 53 7.01 10.71 19.23
C ARG A 53 6.81 9.29 19.77
N PHE A 54 5.93 8.49 19.17
CA PHE A 54 5.75 7.10 19.60
C PHE A 54 6.92 6.22 19.22
N ARG A 55 7.52 6.43 18.03
CA ARG A 55 8.73 5.73 17.61
C ARG A 55 9.88 5.93 18.60
N GLU A 56 10.06 7.15 19.10
CA GLU A 56 11.10 7.47 20.11
C GLU A 56 10.87 6.79 21.46
N ARG A 57 9.64 6.34 21.76
CA ARG A 57 9.29 5.66 23.01
C ARG A 57 9.30 4.14 22.89
N LEU A 58 9.55 3.60 21.71
CA LEU A 58 9.57 2.17 21.46
C LEU A 58 10.95 1.61 21.85
N TYR A 59 11.05 1.03 23.04
CA TYR A 59 12.25 0.33 23.51
C TYR A 59 12.01 -1.17 23.44
N PHE A 60 12.97 -1.91 22.89
CA PHE A 60 13.00 -3.38 22.94
C PHE A 60 14.33 -3.82 23.52
N GLU A 61 14.28 -4.71 24.51
CA GLU A 61 15.44 -5.39 25.07
C GLU A 61 15.39 -6.85 24.61
N VAL A 62 16.45 -7.31 23.97
CA VAL A 62 16.59 -8.72 23.60
C VAL A 62 17.18 -9.45 24.79
N VAL A 63 16.32 -10.06 25.60
CA VAL A 63 16.75 -10.93 26.69
C VAL A 63 17.23 -12.25 26.08
N ARG A 64 18.53 -12.56 26.22
CA ARG A 64 19.03 -13.92 25.95
C ARG A 64 18.95 -14.70 27.25
N GLU A 65 18.20 -15.80 27.23
CA GLU A 65 18.27 -16.80 28.28
C GLU A 65 19.69 -17.38 28.31
N VAL A 66 20.40 -17.17 29.41
CA VAL A 66 21.66 -17.85 29.69
C VAL A 66 21.29 -19.14 30.40
N ASN A 67 21.36 -20.26 29.67
CA ASN A 67 21.32 -21.58 30.28
C ASN A 67 22.56 -21.74 31.17
N LEU A 68 22.33 -21.82 32.48
CA LEU A 68 23.34 -22.22 33.45
C LEU A 68 23.20 -23.74 33.59
N ASP A 69 24.05 -24.46 32.84
CA ASP A 69 24.31 -25.90 33.04
C ASP A 69 25.15 -26.14 34.31
#